data_AF-A0A0D8I6L4-F1
#
_entry.id   AF-A0A0D8I6L4-F1
#
_cell.length_a   1.000
_cell.length_b   1.000
_cell.length_c   1.000
_cell.angle_alpha   90.00
_cell.angle_beta   90.00
_cell.angle_gamma   90.00
#
_symmetry.space_group_name_H-M   'P 1'
#
loop_
_entity.id
_entity.type
_entity.pdbx_description
1 polymer ?
#
loop_
_entity_poly.entity_id
_entity_poly.type
_entity_poly.pdbx_seq_one_letter_code
_entity_poly.pdbx_strand_id
1 'polypeptide(L)'
;MGRKLRKALFNKKEIKIEEASEDMRGNLTCHICNVELTYVKGYMKEINEKTYYIDPYFRLKSKDNDHSLECKYNTAGYLTIMAKDSSDKILENLKSGKFNCRLHLILDSLRQIEKVGIKKDGLKEDNPNSKTKEKEYVKNEDKLDSYLATMKR
;
A
#
# COMPACT_ATOMS: atom_id res chain seq x y z
N MET A 1 7.64 -6.08 4.93
CA MET A 1 7.06 -4.71 5.06
C MET A 1 5.54 -4.82 5.08
N GLY A 2 4.90 -4.62 6.24
CA GLY A 2 3.45 -4.79 6.42
C GLY A 2 2.64 -3.52 6.14
N ARG A 3 1.33 -3.68 5.93
CA ARG A 3 0.40 -2.57 5.74
C ARG A 3 -0.03 -2.03 7.11
N LYS A 4 -0.04 -0.70 7.32
CA LYS A 4 -0.42 -0.11 8.62
C LYS A 4 -1.88 -0.44 8.98
N LEU A 5 -2.10 -0.82 10.24
CA LEU A 5 -3.44 -1.09 10.78
C LEU A 5 -4.07 0.21 11.28
N ARG A 6 -5.36 0.40 10.97
CA ARG A 6 -6.18 1.52 11.49
C ARG A 6 -7.12 1.10 12.63
N LYS A 7 -7.36 -0.21 12.76
CA LYS A 7 -8.27 -0.82 13.73
C LYS A 7 -7.62 -2.06 14.34
N ALA A 8 -7.95 -2.33 15.60
CA ALA A 8 -7.52 -3.51 16.33
C ALA A 8 -8.66 -4.02 17.23
N LEU A 9 -8.53 -5.22 17.78
CA LEU A 9 -9.40 -5.73 18.82
C LEU A 9 -8.75 -5.51 20.19
N PHE A 10 -9.48 -4.91 21.13
CA PHE A 10 -9.15 -4.85 22.54
C PHE A 10 -10.20 -5.64 23.32
N ASN A 11 -9.81 -6.69 24.02
CA ASN A 11 -10.74 -7.57 24.75
C ASN A 11 -11.96 -8.02 23.89
N LYS A 12 -11.71 -8.40 22.63
CA LYS A 12 -12.72 -8.77 21.62
C LYS A 12 -13.67 -7.66 21.15
N LYS A 13 -13.44 -6.40 21.53
CA LYS A 13 -14.13 -5.23 20.99
C LYS A 13 -13.26 -4.52 19.96
N GLU A 14 -13.84 -4.11 18.84
CA GLU A 14 -13.14 -3.30 17.85
C GLU A 14 -12.87 -1.90 18.40
N ILE A 15 -11.62 -1.45 18.26
CA ILE A 15 -11.20 -0.09 18.58
C ILE A 15 -10.47 0.53 17.39
N LYS A 16 -10.63 1.85 17.23
CA LYS A 16 -9.86 2.65 16.27
C LYS A 16 -8.58 3.19 16.92
N ILE A 17 -7.66 3.69 16.09
CA ILE A 17 -6.42 4.31 16.57
C ILE A 17 -6.65 5.54 17.46
N GLU A 18 -7.74 6.27 17.21
CA GLU A 18 -8.12 7.50 17.94
C GLU A 18 -8.58 7.21 19.37
N GLU A 19 -9.15 6.03 19.60
CA GLU A 19 -9.69 5.57 20.89
C GLU A 19 -8.65 4.80 21.71
N ALA A 20 -7.50 4.49 21.12
CA ALA A 20 -6.46 3.69 21.75
C ALA A 20 -5.62 4.54 22.71
N SER A 21 -5.50 4.08 23.97
CA SER A 21 -4.63 4.67 24.99
C SER A 21 -3.42 3.78 25.31
N GLU A 22 -2.46 4.31 26.08
CA GLU A 22 -1.31 3.51 26.53
C GLU A 22 -1.71 2.36 27.47
N ASP A 23 -2.83 2.49 28.19
CA ASP A 23 -3.33 1.48 29.13
C ASP A 23 -3.80 0.21 28.43
N MET A 24 -4.07 0.31 27.12
CA MET A 24 -4.49 -0.82 26.29
C MET A 24 -3.30 -1.67 25.79
N ARG A 25 -2.06 -1.29 26.12
CA ARG A 25 -0.86 -2.05 25.74
C ARG A 25 -0.91 -3.47 26.31
N GLY A 26 -0.69 -4.47 25.45
CA GLY A 26 -0.58 -5.88 25.83
C GLY A 26 -1.81 -6.74 25.51
N ASN A 27 -3.01 -6.15 25.42
CA ASN A 27 -4.28 -6.86 25.15
C ASN A 27 -4.89 -6.49 23.80
N LEU A 28 -4.06 -6.09 22.85
CA LEU A 28 -4.49 -5.74 21.50
C LEU A 28 -4.20 -6.89 20.55
N THR A 29 -5.16 -7.22 19.69
CA THR A 29 -4.99 -8.24 18.66
C THR A 29 -5.49 -7.75 17.30
N CYS A 30 -5.00 -8.36 16.23
CA CYS A 30 -5.52 -8.09 14.89
C CYS A 30 -6.94 -8.65 14.74
N HIS A 31 -7.85 -7.88 14.16
CA HIS A 31 -9.24 -8.32 13.93
C HIS A 31 -9.40 -9.50 12.95
N ILE A 32 -8.40 -9.74 12.10
CA ILE A 32 -8.44 -10.81 11.08
C ILE A 32 -7.76 -12.08 11.60
N CYS A 33 -6.50 -11.97 12.02
CA CYS A 33 -5.66 -13.13 12.31
C CYS A 33 -5.32 -13.28 13.80
N ASN A 34 -5.92 -12.46 14.67
CA ASN A 34 -5.73 -12.48 16.13
C ASN A 34 -4.28 -12.36 16.63
N VAL A 35 -3.33 -11.96 15.77
CA VAL A 35 -1.93 -11.77 16.18
C VAL A 35 -1.83 -10.63 17.19
N GLU A 36 -0.94 -10.77 18.16
CA GLU A 36 -0.73 -9.79 19.22
C GLU A 36 -0.12 -8.49 18.68
N LEU A 37 -0.72 -7.38 19.09
CA LEU A 37 -0.35 -6.02 18.74
C LEU A 37 -0.02 -5.22 19.99
N THR A 38 0.73 -4.13 19.79
CA THR A 38 1.05 -3.13 20.78
C THR A 38 0.73 -1.75 20.22
N TYR A 39 0.17 -0.89 21.05
CA TYR A 39 -0.07 0.50 20.72
C TYR A 39 1.18 1.36 20.95
N VAL A 40 1.56 2.12 19.94
CA VAL A 40 2.62 3.12 19.99
C VAL A 40 1.98 4.50 19.96
N LYS A 41 2.20 5.28 21.03
CA LYS A 41 1.74 6.67 21.12
C LYS A 41 2.46 7.52 20.09
N GLY A 42 1.79 8.54 19.57
CA GLY A 42 2.39 9.51 18.66
C GLY A 42 3.55 10.25 19.33
N TYR A 43 4.61 10.50 18.58
CA TYR A 43 5.83 11.13 19.09
C TYR A 43 6.50 12.00 18.02
N MET A 44 7.27 12.99 18.46
CA MET A 44 8.10 13.81 17.58
C MET A 44 9.36 13.05 17.23
N LYS A 45 9.70 12.99 15.95
CA LYS A 45 10.93 12.39 15.44
C LYS A 45 11.70 13.41 14.63
N GLU A 46 12.98 13.56 14.95
CA GLU A 46 13.91 14.37 14.17
C GLU A 46 14.53 13.54 13.05
N ILE A 47 14.48 14.06 11.83
CA ILE A 47 15.12 13.47 10.66
C ILE A 47 15.73 14.62 9.86
N ASN A 48 17.05 14.61 9.69
CA ASN A 48 17.79 15.60 8.90
C ASN A 48 17.42 17.05 9.27
N GLU A 49 17.59 17.40 10.55
CA GLU A 49 17.35 18.74 11.12
C GLU A 49 15.89 19.24 11.05
N LYS A 50 14.95 18.37 10.66
CA LYS A 50 13.51 18.66 10.67
C LYS A 50 12.78 17.75 11.65
N THR A 51 11.93 18.35 12.46
CA THR A 51 11.03 17.66 13.39
C THR A 51 9.74 17.28 12.67
N TYR A 52 9.39 16.00 12.71
CA TYR A 52 8.13 15.47 12.19
C TYR A 52 7.31 14.84 13.31
N TYR A 53 6.03 15.15 13.37
CA TYR A 53 5.11 14.42 14.24
C TYR A 53 4.75 13.09 13.58
N ILE A 54 4.96 12.00 14.32
CA ILE A 54 4.53 10.66 13.92
C ILE A 54 3.22 10.38 14.63
N ASP A 55 2.17 10.16 13.84
CA ASP A 55 0.87 9.75 14.35
C ASP A 55 0.94 8.43 15.13
N PRO A 56 0.11 8.23 16.16
CA PRO A 56 0.01 6.95 16.84
C PRO A 56 -0.32 5.81 15.88
N TYR A 57 0.21 4.62 16.15
CA TYR A 57 -0.01 3.46 15.30
C TYR A 57 0.03 2.15 16.09
N PHE A 58 -0.63 1.12 15.55
CA PHE A 58 -0.50 -0.25 16.03
C PHE A 58 0.70 -0.93 15.38
N ARG A 59 1.45 -1.68 16.18
CA ARG A 59 2.62 -2.46 15.75
C ARG A 59 2.48 -3.89 16.25
N LEU A 60 3.06 -4.87 15.55
CA LEU A 60 3.24 -6.23 16.07
C LEU A 60 4.06 -6.22 17.36
N LYS A 61 3.63 -7.02 18.35
CA LYS A 61 4.30 -7.10 19.65
C LYS A 61 5.69 -7.73 19.54
N SER A 62 5.80 -8.83 18.80
CA SER A 62 7.08 -9.50 18.48
C SER A 62 7.38 -9.42 16.99
N LYS A 63 8.67 -9.41 16.65
CA LYS A 63 9.12 -9.45 15.24
C LYS A 63 8.95 -10.82 14.61
N ASP A 64 8.92 -11.88 15.42
CA ASP A 64 8.83 -13.26 14.95
C ASP A 64 7.38 -13.71 14.69
N ASN A 65 6.41 -12.96 15.24
CA ASN A 65 4.98 -13.22 15.07
C ASN A 65 4.39 -12.25 14.05
N ASP A 66 4.61 -12.55 12.78
CA ASP A 66 4.00 -11.83 11.68
C ASP A 66 2.51 -12.19 11.50
N HIS A 67 1.79 -11.34 10.77
CA HIS A 67 0.43 -11.64 10.33
C HIS A 67 0.40 -12.93 9.50
N SER A 68 -0.66 -13.73 9.68
CA SER A 68 -0.91 -14.93 8.86
C SER A 68 -0.87 -14.60 7.36
N LEU A 69 -0.49 -15.57 6.53
CA LEU A 69 -0.50 -15.49 5.07
C LEU A 69 -1.88 -15.19 4.50
N GLU A 70 -2.96 -15.42 5.24
CA GLU A 70 -4.32 -15.08 4.80
C GLU A 70 -4.79 -13.71 5.33
N CYS A 71 -3.93 -13.00 6.05
CA CYS A 71 -4.26 -11.70 6.60
C CYS A 71 -3.99 -10.58 5.60
N LYS A 72 -4.97 -9.68 5.41
CA LYS A 72 -4.83 -8.46 4.58
C LYS A 72 -3.68 -7.53 5.00
N TYR A 73 -3.22 -7.63 6.25
CA TYR A 73 -2.12 -6.82 6.77
C TYR A 73 -0.73 -7.44 6.51
N ASN A 74 -0.69 -8.73 6.14
CA ASN A 74 0.48 -9.35 5.52
C ASN A 74 0.50 -8.94 4.04
N THR A 75 1.66 -8.50 3.53
CA THR A 75 1.83 -8.09 2.13
C THR A 75 1.61 -9.26 1.17
N ALA A 76 2.15 -10.44 1.50
CA ALA A 76 1.95 -11.65 0.71
C ALA A 76 0.48 -12.10 0.74
N GLY A 77 -0.16 -11.97 1.90
CA GLY A 77 -1.59 -12.28 2.05
C GLY A 77 -2.49 -11.32 1.28
N TYR A 78 -2.18 -10.03 1.32
CA TYR A 78 -2.88 -9.06 0.51
C TYR A 78 -2.76 -9.35 -0.99
N LEU A 79 -1.55 -9.66 -1.46
CA LEU A 79 -1.31 -9.99 -2.87
C LEU A 79 -2.05 -11.27 -3.30
N THR A 80 -2.09 -12.29 -2.45
CA THR A 80 -2.82 -13.53 -2.75
C THR A 80 -4.33 -13.32 -2.75
N ILE A 81 -4.88 -12.52 -1.83
CA ILE A 81 -6.31 -12.14 -1.84
C ILE A 81 -6.62 -11.32 -3.09
N MET A 82 -5.82 -10.30 -3.40
CA MET A 82 -6.02 -9.50 -4.62
C MET A 82 -5.92 -10.33 -5.89
N ALA A 83 -4.98 -11.28 -5.92
CA ALA A 83 -4.83 -12.16 -7.06
C ALA A 83 -6.04 -13.10 -7.18
N LYS A 84 -6.56 -13.66 -6.07
CA LYS A 84 -7.80 -14.46 -6.02
C LYS A 84 -9.01 -13.69 -6.56
N ASP A 85 -9.10 -12.40 -6.24
CA ASP A 85 -10.19 -11.53 -6.69
C ASP A 85 -10.01 -11.04 -8.14
N SER A 86 -8.83 -11.23 -8.73
CA SER A 86 -8.50 -10.85 -10.11
C SER A 86 -8.69 -12.01 -11.08
N SER A 87 -8.96 -11.70 -12.36
CA SER A 87 -9.20 -12.73 -13.38
C SER A 87 -8.08 -13.78 -13.43
N ASP A 88 -8.46 -15.04 -13.63
CA ASP A 88 -7.62 -16.25 -13.47
C ASP A 88 -6.24 -16.15 -14.15
N LYS A 89 -6.13 -15.36 -15.23
CA LYS A 89 -4.89 -15.12 -15.98
C LYS A 89 -3.79 -14.43 -15.18
N ILE A 90 -4.11 -13.62 -14.17
CA ILE A 90 -3.08 -12.93 -13.35
C ILE A 90 -2.46 -13.90 -12.33
N LEU A 91 -3.27 -14.78 -11.75
CA LEU A 91 -2.85 -15.80 -10.79
C LEU A 91 -1.91 -16.86 -11.39
N GLU A 92 -2.22 -17.35 -12.59
CA GLU A 92 -1.39 -18.34 -13.30
C GLU A 92 0.00 -17.80 -13.63
N ASN A 93 0.06 -16.52 -13.99
CA ASN A 93 1.32 -15.84 -14.34
C ASN A 93 2.17 -15.50 -13.11
N LEU A 94 1.57 -15.33 -11.92
CA LEU A 94 2.29 -15.14 -10.66
C LEU A 94 2.86 -16.47 -10.11
N LYS A 95 2.08 -17.55 -10.14
CA LYS A 95 2.50 -18.87 -9.64
C LYS A 95 3.66 -19.49 -10.42
N SER A 96 3.78 -19.18 -11.70
CA SER A 96 4.82 -19.72 -12.57
C SER A 96 6.18 -19.02 -12.43
N GLY A 97 6.30 -17.99 -11.59
CA GLY A 97 7.56 -17.25 -11.39
C GLY A 97 8.07 -16.51 -12.65
N LYS A 98 7.28 -16.48 -13.73
CA LYS A 98 7.68 -15.95 -15.04
C LYS A 98 7.75 -14.43 -15.08
N PHE A 99 7.18 -13.72 -14.10
CA PHE A 99 7.25 -12.27 -14.04
C PHE A 99 7.49 -11.76 -12.62
N ASN A 100 8.68 -11.16 -12.41
CA ASN A 100 8.90 -10.20 -11.33
C ASN A 100 8.15 -8.91 -11.67
N CYS A 101 6.84 -8.90 -11.44
CA CYS A 101 6.00 -7.73 -11.67
C CYS A 101 6.35 -6.63 -10.67
N ARG A 102 7.16 -5.67 -11.10
CA ARG A 102 7.55 -4.52 -10.28
C ARG A 102 6.31 -3.65 -10.05
N LEU A 103 5.99 -3.38 -8.78
CA LEU A 103 4.73 -2.78 -8.29
C LEU A 103 4.22 -1.56 -9.07
N HIS A 104 5.11 -0.75 -9.64
CA HIS A 104 4.77 0.40 -10.49
C HIS A 104 3.91 0.04 -11.72
N LEU A 105 4.15 -1.11 -12.37
CA LEU A 105 3.38 -1.56 -13.53
C LEU A 105 1.95 -1.91 -13.13
N ILE A 106 1.78 -2.55 -11.96
CA ILE A 106 0.46 -2.87 -11.41
C ILE A 106 -0.27 -1.57 -11.05
N LEU A 107 0.41 -0.61 -10.41
CA LEU A 107 -0.15 0.70 -10.08
C LEU A 107 -0.59 1.47 -11.34
N ASP A 108 0.20 1.44 -12.40
CA ASP A 108 -0.13 2.11 -13.65
C ASP A 108 -1.27 1.41 -14.38
N SER A 109 -1.31 0.08 -14.39
CA SER A 109 -2.46 -0.67 -14.92
C SER A 109 -3.73 -0.41 -14.12
N LEU A 110 -3.67 -0.37 -12.79
CA LEU A 110 -4.81 -0.05 -11.93
C LEU A 110 -5.30 1.38 -12.16
N ARG A 111 -4.40 2.37 -12.28
CA ARG A 111 -4.76 3.76 -12.63
C ARG A 111 -5.37 3.88 -14.01
N GLN A 112 -4.93 3.07 -14.97
CA GLN A 112 -5.54 3.03 -16.30
C GLN A 112 -6.95 2.42 -16.26
N ILE A 113 -7.16 1.37 -15.48
CA ILE A 113 -8.50 0.78 -15.26
C ILE A 113 -9.43 1.79 -14.57
N GLU A 114 -8.96 2.51 -13.56
CA GLU A 114 -9.71 3.60 -12.91
C GLU A 114 -10.09 4.71 -13.89
N LYS A 115 -9.18 5.10 -14.80
CA LYS A 115 -9.47 6.10 -15.85
C LYS A 115 -10.49 5.60 -16.88
N VAL A 116 -10.53 4.30 -17.16
CA VAL A 116 -11.50 3.70 -18.10
C VAL A 116 -12.87 3.51 -17.45
N GLY A 117 -12.93 3.34 -16.12
CA GLY A 117 -14.17 3.23 -15.34
C GLY A 117 -14.96 4.54 -15.16
N ILE A 118 -14.37 5.70 -15.46
CA ILE A 118 -15.04 7.00 -15.37
C ILE A 118 -15.41 7.47 -16.78
N LYS A 119 -16.46 6.86 -17.34
CA LYS A 119 -17.24 7.44 -18.44
C LYS A 119 -18.72 7.26 -18.16
N LYS A 120 -19.27 8.07 -17.24
CA LYS A 120 -20.70 8.46 -17.24
C LYS A 120 -20.85 9.89 -16.69
N ASP A 121 -21.21 10.77 -17.63
CA ASP A 121 -22.11 11.93 -17.56
C ASP A 121 -21.89 13.04 -16.52
N GLY A 122 -21.39 14.17 -17.03
CA GLY A 122 -22.04 15.48 -16.94
C GLY A 122 -22.09 16.19 -15.58
N LEU A 123 -21.23 17.20 -15.41
CA LEU A 123 -21.61 18.59 -15.12
C LEU A 123 -20.34 19.46 -15.05
N LYS A 124 -20.42 20.63 -15.69
CA LYS A 124 -19.36 21.64 -15.79
C LYS A 124 -19.15 22.32 -14.44
N GLU A 125 -17.92 22.69 -14.11
CA GLU A 125 -17.57 24.04 -13.65
C GLU A 125 -16.05 24.24 -13.68
N ASP A 126 -15.65 25.35 -14.31
CA ASP A 126 -14.28 25.80 -14.54
C ASP A 126 -13.70 26.46 -13.28
N ASN A 127 -12.41 26.22 -12.97
CA ASN A 127 -11.53 27.31 -12.54
C ASN A 127 -10.05 26.97 -12.82
N PRO A 128 -9.23 27.91 -13.36
CA PRO A 128 -7.97 27.61 -14.02
C PRO A 128 -6.77 27.95 -13.14
N ASN A 129 -6.15 26.98 -12.48
CA ASN A 129 -4.78 27.19 -11.99
C ASN A 129 -4.00 25.90 -11.68
N SER A 130 -3.50 25.21 -12.71
CA SER A 130 -2.25 24.47 -12.57
C SER A 130 -1.57 24.32 -13.93
N LYS A 131 -0.60 25.20 -14.22
CA LYS A 131 0.34 24.97 -15.32
C LYS A 131 1.34 23.90 -14.90
N THR A 132 0.92 22.64 -14.82
CA THR A 132 1.86 21.53 -14.99
C THR A 132 2.19 21.46 -16.46
N LYS A 133 3.37 21.96 -16.85
CA LYS A 133 3.92 21.74 -18.19
C LYS A 133 4.02 20.23 -18.39
N GLU A 134 3.11 19.67 -19.18
CA GLU A 134 3.19 18.28 -19.61
C GLU A 134 4.50 18.11 -20.37
N LYS A 135 5.37 17.24 -19.88
CA LYS A 135 6.58 16.86 -20.60
C LYS A 135 6.15 15.81 -21.62
N GLU A 136 6.10 16.20 -22.89
CA GLU A 136 5.98 15.25 -23.99
C GLU A 136 7.30 14.47 -24.13
N TYR A 137 7.21 13.15 -23.96
CA TYR A 137 8.32 12.25 -24.21
C TYR A 137 8.22 11.76 -25.65
N VAL A 138 9.12 12.25 -26.51
CA VAL A 138 9.25 11.78 -27.89
C VAL A 138 9.90 10.40 -27.87
N LYS A 139 9.13 9.36 -28.19
CA LYS A 139 9.67 8.03 -28.44
C LYS A 139 10.29 8.03 -29.84
N ASN A 140 11.60 7.85 -29.93
CA ASN A 140 12.26 7.55 -31.20
C ASN A 140 12.25 6.02 -31.37
N GLU A 141 11.64 5.53 -32.45
CA GLU A 141 11.43 4.09 -32.68
C GLU A 141 12.76 3.30 -32.82
N ASP A 142 13.85 3.98 -33.16
CA ASP A 142 15.15 3.34 -33.49
C ASP A 142 16.23 3.47 -32.41
N LYS A 143 15.97 4.11 -31.26
CA LYS A 143 16.98 4.25 -30.19
C LYS A 143 16.41 3.79 -28.85
N LEU A 144 17.04 2.77 -28.27
CA LEU A 144 16.84 2.39 -26.87
C LEU A 144 17.07 3.63 -25.99
N ASP A 145 16.13 3.88 -25.07
CA ASP A 145 16.24 4.97 -24.10
C ASP A 145 17.61 4.94 -23.41
N SER A 146 18.20 6.11 -23.17
CA SER A 146 19.53 6.27 -22.57
C SER A 146 19.74 5.47 -21.28
N TYR A 147 18.65 5.26 -20.54
CA TYR A 147 18.60 4.43 -19.34
C TYR A 147 18.73 2.91 -19.64
N LEU A 148 18.13 2.43 -20.73
CA LEU A 148 18.24 1.04 -21.18
C LEU A 148 19.63 0.75 -21.76
N ALA A 149 20.23 1.73 -22.44
CA ALA A 149 21.56 1.60 -23.03
C ALA A 149 22.68 1.38 -21.99
N THR A 150 22.46 1.78 -20.74
CA THR A 150 23.46 1.69 -19.65
C THR A 150 23.27 0.47 -18.74
N MET A 151 22.25 -0.35 -18.98
CA MET A 151 22.09 -1.62 -18.25
C MET A 151 23.16 -2.63 -18.72
N LYS A 152 24.13 -2.92 -17.86
CA LYS A 152 25.13 -3.98 -18.10
C LYS A 152 24.41 -5.33 -18.20
N ARG A 153 24.72 -6.08 -19.26
CA ARG A 153 24.30 -7.47 -19.48
C ARG A 153 24.85 -8.38 -18.39
#